data_AF-A0A2R4WTA1-F1
#
_entry.id   AF-A0A2R4WTA1-F1
#
_cell.length_a   1.000
_cell.length_b   1.000
_cell.length_c   1.000
_cell.angle_alpha   90.00
_cell.angle_beta   90.00
_cell.angle_gamma   90.00
#
_symmetry.space_group_name_H-M   'P 1'
#
loop_
_entity.id
_entity.type
_entity.pdbx_description
1 polymer ?
#
loop_
_entity_poly.entity_id
_entity_poly.type
_entity_poly.pdbx_seq_one_letter_code
_entity_poly.pdbx_strand_id
1 'polypeptide(L)' 'MVESRMPRYFFDLDDGRHFFRDEAGTDCGDTHAIRAEVARTLAAIARDNIAIAPLANAEDPDRQALTASVRNAGNLVV' A
#
# COMPACT_ATOMS: atom_id res chain seq x y z
N MET A 1 26.22 -20.26 5.92
CA MET A 1 25.72 -18.91 5.64
C MET A 1 24.20 -19.01 5.67
N VAL A 2 23.56 -18.67 6.79
CA VAL A 2 22.09 -18.63 6.83
C VAL A 2 21.73 -17.24 6.34
N GLU A 3 21.32 -17.14 5.07
CA GLU A 3 20.60 -15.96 4.61
C GLU A 3 19.35 -15.85 5.49
N SER A 4 19.36 -14.90 6.43
CA SER A 4 18.16 -14.57 7.18
C SER A 4 17.23 -13.88 6.19
N ARG A 5 16.48 -14.69 5.45
CA ARG A 5 15.57 -14.24 4.40
C ARG A 5 14.50 -13.42 5.10
N MET A 6 14.65 -12.10 5.02
CA MET A 6 13.73 -11.16 5.64
C MET A 6 12.30 -11.54 5.23
N PRO A 7 11.33 -11.51 6.16
CA PRO A 7 9.99 -11.94 5.85
C PRO A 7 9.38 -11.05 4.77
N ARG A 8 8.72 -11.70 3.80
CA ARG A 8 8.07 -11.01 2.68
C ARG A 8 6.67 -10.59 3.05
N TYR A 9 6.36 -9.33 2.76
CA TYR A 9 5.04 -8.75 2.95
C TYR A 9 4.51 -8.18 1.64
N PHE A 10 3.19 -8.21 1.49
CA PHE A 10 2.49 -7.77 0.29
C PHE A 10 1.61 -6.59 0.67
N PHE A 11 1.69 -5.51 -0.11
CA PHE A 11 1.10 -4.22 0.20
C PHE A 11 -0.07 -3.96 -0.73
N ASP A 12 -1.25 -4.45 -0.38
CA ASP A 12 -2.45 -4.21 -1.15
C ASP A 12 -2.94 -2.78 -0.92
N LEU A 13 -3.43 -2.14 -1.98
CA LEU A 13 -3.84 -0.74 -1.97
C LEU A 13 -5.31 -0.63 -2.40
N ASP A 14 -6.03 0.25 -1.73
CA ASP A 14 -7.42 0.58 -2.06
C ASP A 14 -7.58 2.10 -2.05
N ASP A 15 -8.00 2.68 -3.17
CA ASP A 15 -8.28 4.12 -3.32
C ASP A 15 -9.78 4.45 -3.20
N GLY A 16 -10.59 3.50 -2.73
CA GLY A 16 -12.05 3.58 -2.68
C GLY A 16 -12.76 3.38 -4.02
N ARG A 17 -12.03 3.27 -5.15
CA ARG A 17 -12.58 3.00 -6.49
C ARG A 17 -12.03 1.71 -7.10
N HIS A 18 -10.77 1.41 -6.82
CA HIS A 18 -9.99 0.31 -7.35
C HIS A 18 -9.17 -0.31 -6.22
N PHE A 19 -9.14 -1.64 -6.24
CA PHE A 19 -8.28 -2.44 -5.39
C PHE A 19 -7.11 -2.98 -6.19
N PHE A 20 -5.89 -2.67 -5.75
CA PHE A 20 -4.64 -3.15 -6.35
C PHE A 20 -3.99 -4.16 -5.42
N ARG A 21 -3.89 -5.39 -5.89
CA ARG A 21 -3.26 -6.48 -5.14
C ARG A 21 -1.77 -6.55 -5.46
N ASP A 22 -0.94 -6.58 -4.44
CA ASP A 22 0.50 -6.78 -4.61
C ASP A 22 0.81 -8.28 -4.69
N GLU A 23 1.41 -8.69 -5.81
CA GLU A 23 1.87 -10.05 -6.09
C GLU A 23 3.39 -10.20 -5.96
N ALA A 24 4.14 -9.11 -5.99
CA ALA A 24 5.59 -9.12 -5.93
C ALA A 24 6.07 -9.25 -4.48
N GLY A 25 5.48 -8.44 -3.60
CA GLY A 25 5.86 -8.32 -2.20
C GLY A 25 7.23 -7.68 -1.99
N THR A 26 7.45 -7.17 -0.79
CA THR A 26 8.70 -6.55 -0.34
C THR A 26 9.21 -7.25 0.91
N ASP A 27 10.50 -7.55 0.94
CA ASP A 27 11.15 -8.13 2.10
C ASP A 27 11.33 -7.05 3.18
N CYS A 28 10.70 -7.23 4.34
CA CYS A 28 10.77 -6.28 5.46
C CYS A 28 11.32 -6.98 6.70
N GLY A 29 12.35 -6.41 7.33
CA GLY A 29 12.99 -7.01 8.50
C GLY A 29 12.12 -6.99 9.77
N ASP A 30 11.23 -6.01 9.90
CA ASP A 30 10.44 -5.75 11.10
C ASP A 30 9.23 -4.83 10.81
N THR A 31 8.36 -4.66 11.80
CA THR A 31 7.14 -3.84 11.68
C THR A 31 7.43 -2.37 11.38
N HIS A 32 8.59 -1.83 11.79
CA HIS A 32 8.96 -0.46 11.46
C HIS A 32 9.27 -0.33 9.96
N ALA A 33 10.00 -1.30 9.39
CA ALA A 33 10.24 -1.37 7.95
C ALA A 33 8.92 -1.46 7.16
N ILE A 34 7.96 -2.28 7.61
CA ILE A 34 6.63 -2.38 7.00
C ILE A 34 5.91 -1.02 7.00
N ARG A 35 5.86 -0.33 8.14
CA ARG A 35 5.20 0.97 8.27
C ARG A 35 5.87 2.04 7.39
N ALA A 36 7.19 2.04 7.34
CA ALA A 36 7.95 2.97 6.52
C ALA A 36 7.70 2.74 5.01
N GLU A 37 7.50 1.48 4.61
CA GLU A 37 7.17 1.13 3.23
C GLU A 37 5.74 1.54 2.87
N VAL A 38 4.75 1.20 3.71
CA VAL A 38 3.36 1.67 3.56
C VAL A 38 3.31 3.19 3.39
N ALA A 39 3.95 3.94 4.30
CA ALA A 39 3.93 5.39 4.26
C ALA A 39 4.56 5.96 2.99
N ARG A 40 5.65 5.36 2.50
CA ARG A 40 6.31 5.76 1.26
C ARG A 40 5.42 5.52 0.04
N THR A 41 4.82 4.34 -0.06
CA THR A 41 3.91 3.97 -1.14
C THR A 41 2.68 4.87 -1.18
N LEU A 42 2.01 5.05 -0.04
CA LEU A 42 0.85 5.94 0.06
C LEU A 42 1.21 7.39 -0.30
N ALA A 43 2.36 7.90 0.16
CA ALA A 43 2.79 9.26 -0.17
C ALA A 43 3.14 9.43 -1.65
N ALA A 44 3.73 8.41 -2.30
CA ALA A 44 4.01 8.45 -3.72
C ALA A 44 2.71 8.50 -4.54
N ILE A 45 1.74 7.66 -4.21
CA ILE A 45 0.43 7.60 -4.88
C ILE A 45 -0.35 8.89 -4.64
N ALA A 46 -0.37 9.41 -3.42
CA ALA A 46 -1.03 10.68 -3.12
C ALA A 46 -0.43 11.82 -3.95
N ARG A 47 0.90 11.90 -4.07
CA ARG A 47 1.56 12.92 -4.91
C ARG A 47 1.19 12.78 -6.38
N ASP A 48 1.14 11.56 -6.90
CA ASP A 48 0.76 11.31 -8.30
C ASP A 48 -0.71 11.65 -8.56
N ASN A 49 -1.61 11.29 -7.64
CA ASN A 49 -3.05 11.56 -7.74
C ASN A 49 -3.43 13.03 -7.56
N ILE A 50 -2.69 13.80 -6.75
CA ILE A 50 -2.92 15.26 -6.60
C ILE A 50 -2.75 15.98 -7.95
N ALA A 51 -2.03 15.42 -8.91
CA ALA A 51 -1.89 15.98 -10.25
C ALA A 51 -3.08 15.70 -11.20
N ILE A 52 -4.07 14.87 -10.81
CA ILE A 52 -5.10 14.33 -11.73
C ILE A 52 -6.56 14.52 -11.24
N ALA A 53 -6.83 15.39 -10.26
CA ALA A 53 -8.20 15.72 -9.86
C ALA A 53 -8.54 17.18 -10.23
N PRO A 54 -9.69 17.40 -10.91
CA PRO A 54 -10.96 16.93 -10.39
C PRO A 54 -11.69 16.04 -11.39
N LEU A 55 -11.61 14.72 -11.21
CA LEU A 55 -12.61 13.82 -11.79
C LEU A 55 -13.91 14.03 -11.00
N ALA A 56 -14.68 15.01 -11.48
CA ALA A 56 -16.11 15.11 -11.30
C ALA A 56 -16.73 13.71 -11.28
N ASN A 57 -17.74 13.49 -10.42
CA ASN A 57 -18.50 12.26 -10.21
C ASN A 57 -18.13 11.42 -8.96
N ALA A 58 -17.31 11.92 -8.02
CA ALA A 58 -17.33 11.39 -6.64
C ALA A 58 -18.47 12.07 -5.88
N GLU A 59 -19.33 11.30 -5.20
CA GLU A 59 -20.41 11.82 -4.34
C GLU A 59 -19.88 12.75 -3.23
N ASP A 60 -18.57 12.67 -2.95
CA ASP A 60 -17.82 13.59 -2.12
C ASP A 60 -16.42 13.82 -2.76
N PRO A 61 -16.19 14.94 -3.47
CA PRO A 61 -14.91 15.21 -4.14
C PRO A 61 -13.75 15.48 -3.15
N ASP A 62 -14.07 15.65 -1.87
CA ASP A 62 -13.10 15.92 -0.79
C ASP A 62 -12.59 14.61 -0.14
N ARG A 63 -13.37 13.52 -0.23
CA ARG A 63 -13.04 12.24 0.43
C ARG A 63 -12.34 11.24 -0.49
N GLN A 64 -11.10 11.54 -0.89
CA GLN A 64 -10.18 10.52 -1.38
C GLN A 64 -9.48 9.84 -0.19
N ALA A 65 -9.98 8.66 0.21
CA ALA A 65 -9.31 7.82 1.20
C ALA A 65 -8.45 6.78 0.46
N LEU A 66 -7.13 6.86 0.62
CA LEU A 66 -6.20 5.83 0.18
C LEU A 66 -5.80 4.97 1.39
N THR A 67 -6.07 3.68 1.31
CA THR A 67 -5.76 2.71 2.36
C THR A 67 -4.79 1.65 1.85
N ALA A 68 -3.96 1.13 2.76
CA ALA A 68 -3.06 0.02 2.48
C ALA A 68 -3.29 -1.10 3.49
N SER A 69 -3.42 -2.33 2.99
CA SER A 69 -3.48 -3.54 3.80
C SER A 69 -2.22 -4.35 3.59
N VAL A 70 -1.58 -4.78 4.67
CA VAL A 70 -0.34 -5.56 4.61
C VAL A 70 -0.65 -7.02 4.86
N ARG A 71 -0.25 -7.91 3.95
CA ARG A 71 -0.36 -9.37 4.10
C ARG A 71 1.01 -10.00 4.24
N ASN A 72 1.09 -11.09 5.01
CA ASN A 72 2.26 -11.96 5.01
C ASN A 72 2.19 -13.03 3.90
N ALA A 73 3.23 -13.85 3.77
CA ALA A 73 3.30 -14.95 2.79
C ALA A 73 2.20 -16.02 2.96
N GLY A 74 1.58 -16.13 4.13
CA GLY A 74 0.40 -16.97 4.37
C GLY A 74 -0.92 -16.30 4.00
N ASN A 75 -0.88 -15.13 3.36
CA ASN A 75 -2.03 -14.32 2.97
C ASN A 75 -2.87 -13.81 4.16
N LEU A 76 -2.28 -13.76 5.37
CA LEU A 76 -2.91 -13.17 6.55
C LEU A 76 -2.56 -11.69 6.64
N VAL A 77 -3.56 -10.86 6.95
CA VAL A 77 -3.37 -9.42 7.21
C VAL A 77 -2.68 -9.25 8.57
N VAL A 78 -1.67 -8.38 8.64
CA VAL A 78 -0.81 -8.14 9.82
C VAL A 78 -0.80 -6.71 10.29
#